data_AF-A0A139QLP9-F1
#
_entry.id   AF-A0A139QLP9-F1
#
_cell.length_a   1.000
_cell.length_b   1.000
_cell.length_c   1.000
_cell.angle_alpha   90.00
_cell.angle_beta   90.00
_cell.angle_gamma   90.00
#
_symmetry.space_group_name_H-M   'P 1'
#
loop_
_entity.id
_entity.type
_entity.pdbx_description
1 polymer ?
#
loop_
_entity_poly.entity_id
_entity_poly.type
_entity_poly.pdbx_seq_one_letter_code
_entity_poly.pdbx_strand_id
1 'polypeptide(L)'
;MEVGMGGLLDSTNVCQPILTGITTIGLDHVALLGDTLEAIAEQKAGIVKQGIPLVTGHIVPEALTVIDPIAEAKNAPRLAYGSDYQVGHQESVVAGEIFDYTSSVRTGRFQTGLLGLHQIENAGMALALLDTYCQEIGRELASNDLVAQAMEETSWPGRLEVVSSDPLLLLDGAHNPHAVKALLATLQERFADYHKEILFTCIKTKALDDMLDLLETVPDSQLTVTHFDDSRATDESVLKETAKSRNLNYQSWQDFLEQKLTDKNEEKQTVRIITGSLYFLSQVRAYLMERKNENGYTKD
;
A
#
# COMPACT_ATOMS: atom_id res chain seq x y z
N MET A 1 -13.73 -7.99 5.73
CA MET A 1 -13.15 -7.82 7.08
C MET A 1 -11.65 -7.92 6.90
N GLU A 2 -10.91 -6.86 7.24
CA GLU A 2 -9.45 -6.86 7.14
C GLU A 2 -8.86 -7.43 8.44
N VAL A 3 -7.86 -8.29 8.31
CA VAL A 3 -7.14 -8.90 9.45
C VAL A 3 -6.20 -7.86 10.05
N GLY A 4 -6.18 -7.73 11.38
CA GLY A 4 -5.29 -6.76 12.05
C GLY A 4 -3.81 -7.13 11.92
N MET A 5 -3.45 -8.36 12.30
CA MET A 5 -2.09 -8.87 12.17
C MET A 5 -2.06 -10.41 12.07
N GLY A 6 -1.26 -10.94 11.16
CA GLY A 6 -1.15 -12.38 10.95
C GLY A 6 -2.45 -12.94 10.36
N GLY A 7 -3.18 -13.73 11.15
CA GLY A 7 -4.45 -14.34 10.76
C GLY A 7 -4.94 -15.37 11.78
N LEU A 8 -4.12 -16.36 12.10
CA LEU A 8 -4.46 -17.48 12.97
C LEU A 8 -5.01 -17.03 14.33
N LEU A 9 -4.31 -16.11 14.99
CA LEU A 9 -4.62 -15.61 16.33
C LEU A 9 -5.24 -14.20 16.31
N ASP A 10 -5.59 -13.70 15.14
CA ASP A 10 -6.18 -12.36 15.01
C ASP A 10 -7.63 -12.36 15.55
N SER A 11 -8.03 -11.25 16.17
CA SER A 11 -9.36 -11.12 16.75
C SER A 11 -10.48 -11.20 15.70
N THR A 12 -10.17 -10.92 14.43
CA THR A 12 -11.12 -11.07 13.33
C THR A 12 -11.38 -12.53 12.95
N ASN A 13 -10.49 -13.46 13.33
CA ASN A 13 -10.56 -14.86 12.92
C ASN A 13 -11.64 -15.68 13.64
N VAL A 14 -12.43 -15.05 14.51
CA VAL A 14 -13.65 -15.63 15.09
C VAL A 14 -14.82 -15.67 14.11
N CYS A 15 -14.74 -14.92 12.99
CA CYS A 15 -15.80 -14.89 12.00
C CYS A 15 -15.93 -16.18 11.18
N GLN A 16 -17.11 -16.36 10.57
CA GLN A 16 -17.41 -17.41 9.60
C GLN A 16 -17.61 -16.76 8.22
N PRO A 17 -16.54 -16.57 7.44
CA PRO A 17 -16.60 -15.88 6.17
C PRO A 17 -17.20 -16.76 5.07
N ILE A 18 -17.76 -16.11 4.04
CA ILE A 18 -18.21 -16.75 2.79
C ILE A 18 -17.02 -17.06 1.87
N LEU A 19 -15.96 -16.26 1.96
CA LEU A 19 -14.71 -16.42 1.22
C LEU A 19 -13.58 -15.75 1.98
N THR A 20 -12.35 -16.19 1.74
CA THR A 20 -11.13 -15.66 2.35
C THR A 20 -10.15 -15.17 1.29
N GLY A 21 -9.24 -14.28 1.68
CA GLY A 21 -8.27 -13.69 0.77
C GLY A 21 -6.91 -13.48 1.43
N ILE A 22 -5.84 -13.89 0.74
CA ILE A 22 -4.45 -13.56 1.12
C ILE A 22 -3.82 -12.79 -0.04
N THR A 23 -3.50 -11.52 0.18
CA THR A 23 -3.02 -10.61 -0.88
C THR A 23 -1.59 -10.91 -1.29
N THR A 24 -0.65 -10.75 -0.35
CA THR A 24 0.78 -10.98 -0.52
C THR A 24 1.37 -11.57 0.76
N ILE A 25 2.54 -12.16 0.64
CA ILE A 25 3.36 -12.61 1.77
C ILE A 25 4.72 -11.93 1.66
N GLY A 26 5.11 -11.22 2.71
CA GLY A 26 6.40 -10.54 2.81
C GLY A 26 6.82 -10.41 4.26
N LEU A 27 8.09 -10.11 4.49
CA LEU A 27 8.64 -9.90 5.83
C LEU A 27 8.04 -8.64 6.44
N ASP A 28 7.10 -8.82 7.36
CA ASP A 28 6.54 -7.77 8.21
C ASP A 28 6.18 -8.36 9.57
N HIS A 29 6.21 -7.51 10.61
CA HIS A 29 5.92 -7.92 11.98
C HIS A 29 6.75 -9.12 12.46
N VAL A 30 8.03 -9.16 12.10
CA VAL A 30 8.95 -10.28 12.37
C VAL A 30 8.94 -10.73 13.83
N ALA A 31 8.89 -9.78 14.77
CA ALA A 31 8.85 -10.07 16.21
C ALA A 31 7.59 -10.83 16.66
N LEU A 32 6.51 -10.83 15.87
CA LEU A 32 5.22 -11.42 16.20
C LEU A 32 4.84 -12.58 15.28
N LEU A 33 5.22 -12.52 14.00
CA LEU A 33 4.83 -13.50 12.99
C LEU A 33 5.94 -14.49 12.62
N GLY A 34 7.18 -14.21 13.01
CA GLY A 34 8.37 -14.99 12.63
C GLY A 34 9.23 -14.26 11.60
N ASP A 35 10.47 -14.73 11.46
CA ASP A 35 11.52 -14.16 10.60
C ASP A 35 11.65 -14.85 9.24
N THR A 36 10.75 -15.78 8.93
CA THR A 36 10.71 -16.53 7.67
C THR A 36 9.38 -16.32 6.95
N LEU A 37 9.40 -16.44 5.62
CA LEU A 37 8.18 -16.30 4.81
C LEU A 37 7.20 -17.43 5.12
N GLU A 38 7.71 -18.61 5.44
CA GLU A 38 6.97 -19.80 5.83
C GLU A 38 6.20 -19.56 7.12
N ALA A 39 6.86 -19.06 8.18
CA ALA A 39 6.19 -18.76 9.45
C ALA A 39 5.08 -17.69 9.29
N ILE A 40 5.36 -16.66 8.49
CA ILE A 40 4.37 -15.62 8.18
C ILE A 40 3.19 -16.20 7.37
N ALA A 41 3.47 -17.08 6.41
CA ALA A 41 2.47 -17.77 5.61
C ALA A 41 1.57 -18.66 6.49
N GLU A 42 2.14 -19.41 7.44
CA GLU A 42 1.36 -20.23 8.40
C GLU A 42 0.39 -19.35 9.22
N GLN A 43 0.87 -18.22 9.74
CA GLN A 43 0.03 -17.28 10.48
C GLN A 43 -1.11 -16.74 9.62
N LYS A 44 -0.83 -16.31 8.39
CA LYS A 44 -1.85 -15.75 7.48
C LYS A 44 -2.82 -16.81 6.98
N ALA A 45 -2.36 -18.02 6.66
CA ALA A 45 -3.19 -19.16 6.27
C ALA A 45 -4.12 -19.65 7.39
N GLY A 46 -3.91 -19.20 8.63
CA GLY A 46 -4.83 -19.41 9.74
C GLY A 46 -6.26 -18.90 9.52
N ILE A 47 -6.47 -18.00 8.56
CA ILE A 47 -7.83 -17.52 8.20
C ILE A 47 -8.62 -18.52 7.35
N VAL A 48 -7.96 -19.46 6.68
CA VAL A 48 -8.62 -20.44 5.79
C VAL A 48 -9.61 -21.27 6.61
N LYS A 49 -10.81 -21.51 6.09
CA LYS A 49 -11.87 -22.26 6.79
C LYS A 49 -12.31 -23.47 5.97
N GLN A 50 -12.90 -24.45 6.65
CA GLN A 50 -13.33 -25.70 6.04
C GLN A 50 -14.35 -25.45 4.93
N GLY A 51 -14.05 -25.87 3.69
CA GLY A 51 -14.94 -25.73 2.54
C GLY A 51 -15.13 -24.30 2.03
N ILE A 52 -14.47 -23.31 2.62
CA ILE A 52 -14.63 -21.90 2.26
C ILE A 52 -13.57 -21.51 1.23
N PRO A 53 -13.94 -20.91 0.09
CA PRO A 53 -12.98 -20.50 -0.93
C PRO A 53 -11.88 -19.57 -0.41
N LEU A 54 -10.70 -19.70 -1.01
CA LEU A 54 -9.53 -18.87 -0.76
C LEU A 54 -9.07 -18.23 -2.08
N VAL A 55 -9.10 -16.90 -2.15
CA VAL A 55 -8.45 -16.17 -3.23
C VAL A 55 -7.03 -15.78 -2.79
N THR A 56 -6.04 -16.06 -3.62
CA THR A 56 -4.64 -15.66 -3.37
C THR A 56 -4.15 -14.71 -4.44
N GLY A 57 -3.53 -13.61 -4.02
CA GLY A 57 -2.84 -12.68 -4.92
C GLY A 57 -1.51 -13.24 -5.43
N HIS A 58 -0.63 -12.35 -5.89
CA HIS A 58 0.68 -12.73 -6.39
C HIS A 58 1.61 -13.07 -5.21
N ILE A 59 1.57 -14.33 -4.79
CA ILE A 59 2.34 -14.85 -3.65
C ILE A 59 3.55 -15.63 -4.15
N VAL A 60 4.69 -15.43 -3.50
CA VAL A 60 5.95 -16.12 -3.80
C VAL A 60 5.82 -17.64 -3.60
N PRO A 61 6.49 -18.47 -4.42
CA PRO A 61 6.36 -19.93 -4.38
C PRO A 61 6.61 -20.55 -3.00
N GLU A 62 7.60 -20.04 -2.25
CA GLU A 62 7.98 -20.51 -0.92
C GLU A 62 6.80 -20.45 0.06
N ALA A 63 6.07 -19.33 0.06
CA ALA A 63 4.89 -19.17 0.90
C ALA A 63 3.70 -20.02 0.43
N LEU A 64 3.58 -20.26 -0.89
CA LEU A 64 2.55 -21.15 -1.43
C LEU A 64 2.77 -22.62 -1.00
N THR A 65 4.02 -23.04 -0.79
CA THR A 65 4.31 -24.39 -0.25
C THR A 65 3.68 -24.63 1.13
N VAL A 66 3.35 -23.57 1.86
CA VAL A 66 2.65 -23.61 3.15
C VAL A 66 1.14 -23.45 2.97
N ILE A 67 0.72 -22.49 2.15
CA ILE A 67 -0.71 -22.15 1.98
C ILE A 67 -1.47 -23.28 1.30
N ASP A 68 -0.89 -23.91 0.26
CA ASP A 68 -1.58 -24.90 -0.57
C ASP A 68 -1.97 -26.16 0.24
N PRO A 69 -1.07 -26.81 1.02
CA PRO A 69 -1.45 -27.92 1.88
C PRO A 69 -2.52 -27.57 2.92
N ILE A 70 -2.52 -26.34 3.44
CA ILE A 70 -3.54 -25.89 4.41
C ILE A 70 -4.90 -25.74 3.73
N ALA A 71 -4.95 -25.19 2.53
CA ALA A 71 -6.17 -25.08 1.74
C ALA A 71 -6.71 -26.48 1.38
N GLU A 72 -5.85 -27.38 0.91
CA GLU A 72 -6.19 -28.77 0.60
C GLU A 72 -6.74 -29.51 1.82
N ALA A 73 -6.06 -29.44 2.97
CA ALA A 73 -6.50 -30.09 4.21
C ALA A 73 -7.88 -29.58 4.68
N LYS A 74 -8.21 -28.33 4.38
CA LYS A 74 -9.51 -27.71 4.70
C LYS A 74 -10.52 -27.85 3.57
N ASN A 75 -10.21 -28.58 2.50
CA ASN A 75 -11.03 -28.66 1.27
C ASN A 75 -11.50 -27.26 0.80
N ALA A 76 -10.63 -26.26 0.92
CA ALA A 76 -10.90 -24.89 0.54
C ALA A 76 -10.52 -24.69 -0.94
N PRO A 77 -11.48 -24.45 -1.86
CA PRO A 77 -11.15 -24.18 -3.25
C PRO A 77 -10.28 -22.93 -3.37
N ARG A 78 -9.08 -23.06 -3.94
CA ARG A 78 -8.16 -21.93 -4.13
C ARG A 78 -8.32 -21.34 -5.52
N LEU A 79 -8.45 -20.02 -5.59
CA LEU A 79 -8.31 -19.23 -6.81
C LEU A 79 -6.97 -18.50 -6.78
N ALA A 80 -6.08 -18.86 -7.69
CA ALA A 80 -4.69 -18.43 -7.74
C ALA A 80 -4.44 -17.36 -8.82
N TYR A 81 -3.76 -16.29 -8.42
CA TYR A 81 -3.16 -15.34 -9.37
C TYR A 81 -2.23 -16.04 -10.36
N GLY A 82 -2.33 -15.68 -11.64
CA GLY A 82 -1.56 -16.25 -12.74
C GLY A 82 -2.07 -17.59 -13.28
N SER A 83 -3.08 -18.20 -12.63
CA SER A 83 -3.70 -19.46 -13.09
C SER A 83 -5.22 -19.31 -13.29
N ASP A 84 -5.94 -18.86 -12.26
CA ASP A 84 -7.41 -18.72 -12.29
C ASP A 84 -7.84 -17.31 -12.69
N TYR A 85 -7.00 -16.31 -12.39
CA TYR A 85 -7.14 -14.95 -12.86
C TYR A 85 -5.78 -14.29 -13.04
N GLN A 86 -5.72 -13.25 -13.87
CA GLN A 86 -4.50 -12.47 -14.09
C GLN A 86 -4.83 -11.02 -14.44
N VAL A 87 -3.84 -10.16 -14.27
CA VAL A 87 -3.87 -8.75 -14.70
C VAL A 87 -2.67 -8.45 -15.58
N GLY A 88 -2.86 -7.55 -16.54
CA GLY A 88 -1.79 -7.02 -17.38
C GLY A 88 -1.83 -5.50 -17.38
N HIS A 89 -0.78 -4.86 -16.90
CA HIS A 89 -0.62 -3.40 -17.03
C HIS A 89 -0.69 -2.98 -18.49
N GLN A 90 -1.36 -1.86 -18.75
CA GLN A 90 -1.48 -1.27 -20.09
C GLN A 90 -0.86 0.12 -20.12
N GLU A 91 -1.27 0.99 -19.19
CA GLU A 91 -0.86 2.38 -19.19
C GLU A 91 -0.98 2.99 -17.79
N SER A 92 -0.03 3.86 -17.45
CA SER A 92 -0.08 4.70 -16.26
C SER A 92 -0.62 6.08 -16.62
N VAL A 93 -1.85 6.38 -16.19
CA VAL A 93 -2.50 7.68 -16.44
C VAL A 93 -2.41 8.59 -15.22
N VAL A 94 -2.75 9.87 -15.36
CA VAL A 94 -2.68 10.86 -14.27
C VAL A 94 -3.46 10.40 -13.03
N ALA A 95 -4.64 9.82 -13.22
CA ALA A 95 -5.57 9.42 -12.16
C ALA A 95 -5.58 7.90 -11.90
N GLY A 96 -4.42 7.24 -11.96
CA GLY A 96 -4.29 5.82 -11.63
C GLY A 96 -3.76 4.93 -12.75
N GLU A 97 -4.02 3.64 -12.69
CA GLU A 97 -3.45 2.62 -13.59
C GLU A 97 -4.53 1.96 -14.45
N ILE A 98 -4.28 1.86 -15.76
CA ILE A 98 -5.10 1.09 -16.70
C ILE A 98 -4.51 -0.32 -16.83
N PHE A 99 -5.37 -1.34 -16.71
CA PHE A 99 -4.98 -2.73 -16.80
C PHE A 99 -6.07 -3.59 -17.45
N ASP A 100 -5.64 -4.67 -18.10
CA ASP A 100 -6.51 -5.74 -18.55
C ASP A 100 -6.65 -6.79 -17.43
N TYR A 101 -7.86 -7.32 -17.24
CA TYR A 101 -8.16 -8.40 -16.31
C TYR A 101 -8.77 -9.57 -17.05
N THR A 102 -8.40 -10.79 -16.67
CA THR A 102 -8.94 -12.01 -17.25
C THR A 102 -9.10 -13.09 -16.18
N SER A 103 -10.26 -13.74 -16.16
CA SER A 103 -10.58 -14.95 -15.42
C SER A 103 -11.54 -15.82 -16.25
N SER A 104 -11.95 -16.96 -15.71
CA SER A 104 -12.93 -17.86 -16.36
C SER A 104 -14.33 -17.25 -16.50
N VAL A 105 -14.65 -16.20 -15.75
CA VAL A 105 -16.00 -15.61 -15.69
C VAL A 105 -16.05 -14.14 -16.09
N ARG A 106 -14.89 -13.47 -16.18
CA ARG A 106 -14.82 -12.05 -16.52
C ARG A 106 -13.56 -11.76 -17.32
N THR A 107 -13.73 -10.92 -18.34
CA THR A 107 -12.62 -10.30 -19.07
C THR A 107 -12.98 -8.84 -19.30
N GLY A 108 -12.02 -7.95 -19.18
CA GLY A 108 -12.26 -6.52 -19.38
C GLY A 108 -11.01 -5.68 -19.19
N ARG A 109 -11.11 -4.42 -19.60
CA ARG A 109 -10.13 -3.37 -19.34
C ARG A 109 -10.69 -2.44 -18.27
N PHE A 110 -9.91 -2.18 -17.25
CA PHE A 110 -10.32 -1.38 -16.09
C PHE A 110 -9.26 -0.34 -15.77
N GLN A 111 -9.66 0.70 -15.04
CA GLN A 111 -8.76 1.67 -14.45
C GLN A 111 -8.99 1.66 -12.94
N THR A 112 -7.92 1.52 -12.15
CA THR A 112 -7.98 1.79 -10.71
C THR A 112 -7.66 3.26 -10.46
N GLY A 113 -8.38 3.92 -9.55
CA GLY A 113 -8.09 5.28 -9.10
C GLY A 113 -6.83 5.40 -8.21
N LEU A 114 -6.17 4.28 -7.89
CA LEU A 114 -4.97 4.23 -7.07
C LEU A 114 -3.71 4.23 -7.94
N LEU A 115 -2.67 4.95 -7.50
CA LEU A 115 -1.39 5.01 -8.20
C LEU A 115 -0.47 3.86 -7.78
N GLY A 116 0.26 3.30 -8.75
CA GLY A 116 1.29 2.29 -8.57
C GLY A 116 0.90 0.93 -9.14
N LEU A 117 1.86 0.26 -9.78
CA LEU A 117 1.62 -1.01 -10.48
C LEU A 117 1.09 -2.10 -9.55
N HIS A 118 1.53 -2.17 -8.30
CA HIS A 118 1.01 -3.11 -7.31
C HIS A 118 -0.50 -2.95 -7.04
N GLN A 119 -1.09 -1.78 -7.33
CA GLN A 119 -2.52 -1.56 -7.20
C GLN A 119 -3.34 -2.29 -8.26
N ILE A 120 -2.76 -2.59 -9.43
CA ILE A 120 -3.46 -3.40 -10.44
C ILE A 120 -3.61 -4.85 -9.97
N GLU A 121 -2.63 -5.38 -9.22
CA GLU A 121 -2.70 -6.70 -8.61
C GLU A 121 -3.75 -6.74 -7.49
N ASN A 122 -3.78 -5.70 -6.64
CA ASN A 122 -4.82 -5.53 -5.63
C ASN A 122 -6.22 -5.43 -6.27
N ALA A 123 -6.35 -4.66 -7.34
CA ALA A 123 -7.60 -4.51 -8.08
C ALA A 123 -8.04 -5.84 -8.71
N GLY A 124 -7.13 -6.55 -9.37
CA GLY A 124 -7.40 -7.89 -9.92
C GLY A 124 -7.87 -8.87 -8.84
N MET A 125 -7.23 -8.88 -7.68
CA MET A 125 -7.69 -9.72 -6.57
C MET A 125 -9.06 -9.29 -6.04
N ALA A 126 -9.35 -7.99 -5.97
CA ALA A 126 -10.67 -7.49 -5.58
C ALA A 126 -11.77 -7.95 -6.55
N LEU A 127 -11.50 -7.98 -7.86
CA LEU A 127 -12.41 -8.54 -8.86
C LEU A 127 -12.62 -10.04 -8.65
N ALA A 128 -11.55 -10.80 -8.43
CA ALA A 128 -11.65 -12.23 -8.16
C ALA A 128 -12.46 -12.51 -6.88
N LEU A 129 -12.25 -11.74 -5.81
CA LEU A 129 -13.03 -11.83 -4.57
C LEU A 129 -14.52 -11.50 -4.81
N LEU A 130 -14.82 -10.43 -5.56
CA LEU A 130 -16.19 -10.02 -5.88
C LEU A 130 -16.92 -11.08 -6.70
N ASP A 131 -16.28 -11.58 -7.76
CA ASP A 131 -16.88 -12.58 -8.64
C ASP A 131 -17.13 -13.89 -7.89
N THR A 132 -16.16 -14.34 -7.10
CA THR A 132 -16.29 -15.52 -6.23
C THR A 132 -17.42 -15.33 -5.23
N TYR A 133 -17.50 -14.16 -4.59
CA TYR A 133 -18.57 -13.85 -3.64
C TYR A 133 -19.94 -14.01 -4.28
N CYS A 134 -20.15 -13.43 -5.47
CA CYS A 134 -21.42 -13.54 -6.19
C CYS A 134 -21.76 -14.99 -6.52
N GLN A 135 -20.79 -15.79 -6.96
CA GLN A 135 -20.99 -17.22 -7.25
C GLN A 135 -21.41 -18.00 -6.00
N GLU A 136 -20.72 -17.82 -4.87
CA GLU A 136 -21.00 -18.53 -3.61
C GLU A 136 -22.41 -18.27 -3.08
N ILE A 137 -22.95 -17.07 -3.31
CA ILE A 137 -24.31 -16.70 -2.88
C ILE A 137 -25.36 -16.79 -3.99
N GLY A 138 -25.00 -17.32 -5.17
CA GLY A 138 -25.90 -17.48 -6.31
C GLY A 138 -26.44 -16.17 -6.89
N ARG A 139 -25.67 -15.08 -6.83
CA ARG A 139 -26.01 -13.78 -7.43
C ARG A 139 -25.34 -13.61 -8.78
N GLU A 140 -26.01 -12.87 -9.66
CA GLU A 140 -25.41 -12.44 -10.92
C GLU A 140 -24.17 -11.56 -10.69
N LEU A 141 -23.19 -11.69 -11.60
CA LEU A 141 -22.00 -10.86 -11.57
C LEU A 141 -22.35 -9.41 -11.90
N ALA A 142 -21.67 -8.47 -11.24
CA ALA A 142 -21.76 -7.06 -11.61
C ALA A 142 -21.29 -6.84 -13.05
N SER A 143 -21.98 -5.99 -13.82
CA SER A 143 -21.56 -5.64 -15.18
C SER A 143 -20.17 -5.00 -15.17
N ASN A 144 -19.42 -5.15 -16.27
CA ASN A 144 -18.12 -4.52 -16.41
C ASN A 144 -18.20 -2.98 -16.28
N ASP A 145 -19.28 -2.36 -16.77
CA ASP A 145 -19.45 -0.90 -16.66
C ASP A 145 -19.55 -0.43 -15.21
N LEU A 146 -20.35 -1.13 -14.38
CA LEU A 146 -20.48 -0.81 -12.96
C LEU A 146 -19.17 -1.02 -12.21
N VAL A 147 -18.48 -2.12 -12.53
CA VAL A 147 -17.17 -2.43 -11.95
C VAL A 147 -16.13 -1.39 -12.35
N ALA A 148 -16.07 -1.00 -13.62
CA ALA A 148 -15.14 0.01 -14.11
C ALA A 148 -15.33 1.35 -13.42
N GLN A 149 -16.59 1.80 -13.28
CA GLN A 149 -16.90 3.01 -12.53
C GLN A 149 -16.42 2.91 -11.07
N ALA A 150 -16.72 1.79 -10.39
CA ALA A 150 -16.31 1.61 -9.00
C ALA A 150 -14.78 1.57 -8.82
N MET A 151 -14.05 0.98 -9.78
CA MET A 151 -12.58 0.94 -9.74
C MET A 151 -11.95 2.32 -9.95
N GLU A 152 -12.51 3.13 -10.85
CA GLU A 152 -12.05 4.49 -11.11
C GLU A 152 -12.29 5.42 -9.91
N GLU A 153 -13.44 5.28 -9.24
CA GLU A 153 -13.80 6.05 -8.05
C GLU A 153 -13.11 5.56 -6.76
N THR A 154 -12.39 4.43 -6.81
CA THR A 154 -11.71 3.87 -5.64
C THR A 154 -10.60 4.82 -5.16
N SER A 155 -10.72 5.25 -3.90
CA SER A 155 -9.71 6.05 -3.21
C SER A 155 -9.32 5.40 -1.90
N TRP A 156 -8.03 5.49 -1.54
CA TRP A 156 -7.50 4.89 -0.32
C TRP A 156 -6.53 5.86 0.37
N PRO A 157 -6.94 6.51 1.47
CA PRO A 157 -6.10 7.46 2.17
C PRO A 157 -4.75 6.88 2.58
N GLY A 158 -3.67 7.61 2.33
CA GLY A 158 -2.29 7.17 2.60
C GLY A 158 -1.78 6.02 1.72
N ARG A 159 -2.36 5.76 0.54
CA ARG A 159 -1.80 4.86 -0.49
C ARG A 159 -1.49 5.69 -1.72
N LEU A 160 -0.26 6.24 -1.75
CA LEU A 160 0.18 7.24 -2.72
C LEU A 160 -0.90 8.31 -3.02
N GLU A 161 -1.58 8.76 -1.96
CA GLU A 161 -2.72 9.69 -2.01
C GLU A 161 -2.23 11.07 -2.44
N VAL A 162 -2.75 11.58 -3.57
CA VAL A 162 -2.51 12.96 -4.01
C VAL A 162 -3.32 13.91 -3.13
N VAL A 163 -2.65 14.65 -2.24
CA VAL A 163 -3.32 15.60 -1.32
C VAL A 163 -3.22 17.05 -1.80
N SER A 164 -2.28 17.33 -2.69
CA SER A 164 -2.15 18.60 -3.41
C SER A 164 -1.60 18.33 -4.80
N SER A 165 -2.17 18.95 -5.83
CA SER A 165 -1.70 18.84 -7.22
C SER A 165 -0.69 19.93 -7.60
N ASP A 166 -0.76 21.09 -6.94
CA ASP A 166 0.14 22.21 -7.14
C ASP A 166 0.32 23.00 -5.82
N PRO A 167 1.48 22.87 -5.15
CA PRO A 167 2.58 21.94 -5.47
C PRO A 167 2.16 20.47 -5.32
N LEU A 168 2.79 19.57 -6.08
CA LEU A 168 2.48 18.13 -6.05
C LEU A 168 2.97 17.49 -4.73
N LEU A 169 2.02 17.02 -3.92
CA LEU A 169 2.26 16.39 -2.62
C LEU A 169 1.49 15.08 -2.50
N LEU A 170 2.22 14.02 -2.18
CA LEU A 170 1.75 12.65 -2.06
C LEU A 170 1.92 12.14 -0.63
N LEU A 171 0.94 11.40 -0.11
CA LEU A 171 1.04 10.66 1.14
C LEU A 171 1.09 9.16 0.87
N ASP A 172 2.10 8.47 1.37
CA ASP A 172 2.21 7.02 1.22
C ASP A 172 2.59 6.28 2.51
N GLY A 173 1.81 5.28 2.87
CA GLY A 173 1.96 4.53 4.11
C GLY A 173 3.01 3.43 4.08
N ALA A 174 3.96 3.43 3.14
CA ALA A 174 5.10 2.53 3.16
C ALA A 174 5.87 2.66 4.48
N HIS A 175 6.01 1.56 5.19
CA HIS A 175 6.53 1.55 6.57
C HIS A 175 7.31 0.26 6.90
N ASN A 176 7.66 -0.51 5.86
CA ASN A 176 8.55 -1.66 5.93
C ASN A 176 9.34 -1.73 4.59
N PRO A 177 10.47 -2.47 4.53
CA PRO A 177 11.29 -2.54 3.31
C PRO A 177 10.54 -3.00 2.06
N HIS A 178 9.57 -3.91 2.21
CA HIS A 178 8.75 -4.39 1.09
C HIS A 178 7.87 -3.27 0.50
N ALA A 179 7.19 -2.51 1.34
CA ALA A 179 6.36 -1.39 0.93
C ALA A 179 7.19 -0.23 0.37
N VAL A 180 8.37 0.04 0.95
CA VAL A 180 9.31 1.04 0.42
C VAL A 180 9.78 0.65 -0.98
N LYS A 181 10.07 -0.62 -1.25
CA LYS A 181 10.39 -1.09 -2.62
C LYS A 181 9.24 -0.84 -3.60
N ALA A 182 7.99 -1.07 -3.19
CA ALA A 182 6.82 -0.78 -4.02
C ALA A 182 6.64 0.73 -4.29
N LEU A 183 6.91 1.57 -3.29
CA LEU A 183 6.95 3.03 -3.45
C LEU A 183 8.03 3.43 -4.45
N LEU A 184 9.26 2.94 -4.28
CA LEU A 184 10.40 3.21 -5.16
C LEU A 184 10.11 2.84 -6.61
N ALA A 185 9.54 1.65 -6.85
CA ALA A 185 9.14 1.22 -8.19
C ALA A 185 8.14 2.21 -8.81
N THR A 186 7.18 2.70 -8.00
CA THR A 186 6.21 3.69 -8.48
C THR A 186 6.85 5.04 -8.75
N LEU A 187 7.81 5.49 -7.93
CA LEU A 187 8.57 6.73 -8.17
C LEU A 187 9.42 6.65 -9.43
N GLN A 188 10.02 5.49 -9.69
CA GLN A 188 10.80 5.26 -10.90
C GLN A 188 9.91 5.26 -12.14
N GLU A 189 8.74 4.64 -12.10
CA GLU A 189 7.83 4.55 -13.25
C GLU A 189 7.14 5.89 -13.56
N ARG A 190 6.60 6.55 -12.53
CA ARG A 190 5.70 7.71 -12.71
C ARG A 190 6.39 9.05 -12.60
N PHE A 191 7.51 9.09 -11.89
CA PHE A 191 8.17 10.33 -11.50
C PHE A 191 9.65 10.31 -11.88
N ALA A 192 10.06 9.52 -12.88
CA ALA A 192 11.44 9.42 -13.34
C ALA A 192 12.09 10.81 -13.53
N ASP A 193 11.37 11.71 -14.23
CA ASP A 193 11.83 13.04 -14.61
C ASP A 193 11.63 14.13 -13.54
N TYR A 194 11.04 13.78 -12.39
CA TYR A 194 10.80 14.73 -11.31
C TYR A 194 12.00 14.80 -10.34
N HIS A 195 12.22 15.96 -9.72
CA HIS A 195 12.97 16.01 -8.48
C HIS A 195 12.10 15.47 -7.33
N LYS A 196 12.63 14.62 -6.45
CA LYS A 196 11.86 14.00 -5.36
C LYS A 196 12.27 14.59 -4.02
N GLU A 197 11.34 15.20 -3.32
CA GLU A 197 11.53 15.63 -1.93
C GLU A 197 10.80 14.64 -1.00
N ILE A 198 11.55 13.85 -0.25
CA ILE A 198 11.02 12.77 0.58
C ILE A 198 11.13 13.16 2.04
N LEU A 199 9.99 13.23 2.74
CA LEU A 199 9.91 13.38 4.18
C LEU A 199 9.56 12.03 4.82
N PHE A 200 10.45 11.54 5.67
CA PHE A 200 10.36 10.18 6.20
C PHE A 200 10.48 10.12 7.72
N THR A 201 9.68 9.24 8.33
CA THR A 201 9.82 8.82 9.73
C THR A 201 9.16 7.47 9.95
N CYS A 202 9.57 6.72 10.96
CA CYS A 202 8.93 5.43 11.28
C CYS A 202 8.80 5.21 12.79
N ILE A 203 8.07 4.17 13.18
CA ILE A 203 7.92 3.74 14.58
C ILE A 203 9.09 2.85 15.01
N LYS A 204 9.35 2.78 16.32
CA LYS A 204 10.52 2.09 16.93
C LYS A 204 10.72 0.64 16.51
N THR A 205 9.65 -0.05 16.17
CA THR A 205 9.66 -1.50 15.87
C THR A 205 9.97 -1.82 14.40
N LYS A 206 10.17 -0.81 13.55
CA LYS A 206 10.42 -1.01 12.11
C LYS A 206 11.91 -0.92 11.80
N ALA A 207 12.29 -1.51 10.67
CA ALA A 207 13.67 -1.56 10.19
C ALA A 207 14.08 -0.20 9.60
N LEU A 208 14.37 0.76 10.48
CA LEU A 208 14.73 2.14 10.11
C LEU A 208 15.87 2.18 9.11
N ASP A 209 16.98 1.50 9.42
CA ASP A 209 18.18 1.51 8.59
C ASP A 209 17.93 0.88 7.21
N ASP A 210 17.29 -0.28 7.13
CA ASP A 210 16.97 -0.95 5.86
C ASP A 210 16.08 -0.09 4.95
N MET A 211 15.12 0.65 5.53
CA MET A 211 14.25 1.54 4.77
C MET A 211 14.99 2.78 4.28
N LEU A 212 15.87 3.37 5.09
CA LEU A 212 16.70 4.49 4.68
C LEU A 212 17.69 4.07 3.58
N ASP A 213 18.32 2.90 3.72
CA ASP A 213 19.21 2.34 2.69
C ASP A 213 18.51 2.22 1.33
N LEU A 214 17.22 1.86 1.33
CA LEU A 214 16.41 1.86 0.11
C LEU A 214 16.11 3.28 -0.37
N LEU A 215 15.58 4.15 0.49
CA LEU A 215 15.17 5.52 0.10
C LEU A 215 16.35 6.35 -0.44
N GLU A 216 17.56 6.15 0.08
CA GLU A 216 18.78 6.82 -0.39
C GLU A 216 19.19 6.40 -1.81
N THR A 217 18.65 5.30 -2.35
CA THR A 217 18.93 4.87 -3.74
C THR A 217 18.11 5.64 -4.79
N VAL A 218 17.13 6.46 -4.37
CA VAL A 218 16.25 7.19 -5.28
C VAL A 218 17.02 8.31 -6.01
N PRO A 219 17.08 8.31 -7.36
CA PRO A 219 17.81 9.31 -8.13
C PRO A 219 17.10 10.68 -8.12
N ASP A 220 17.90 11.75 -8.20
CA ASP A 220 17.46 13.16 -8.11
C ASP A 220 16.50 13.40 -6.93
N SER A 221 16.91 12.98 -5.74
CA SER A 221 16.12 13.09 -4.53
C SER A 221 16.81 13.86 -3.40
N GLN A 222 16.00 14.48 -2.55
CA GLN A 222 16.38 15.01 -1.25
C GLN A 222 15.58 14.29 -0.18
N LEU A 223 16.26 13.50 0.66
CA LEU A 223 15.67 12.79 1.78
C LEU A 223 15.84 13.61 3.08
N THR A 224 14.73 13.87 3.75
CA THR A 224 14.65 14.56 5.04
C THR A 224 13.98 13.64 6.04
N VAL A 225 14.60 13.46 7.21
CA VAL A 225 14.00 12.72 8.32
C VAL A 225 13.32 13.66 9.31
N THR A 226 12.25 13.17 9.93
CA THR A 226 11.44 13.96 10.88
C THR A 226 10.96 13.12 12.05
N HIS A 227 10.44 13.77 13.08
CA HIS A 227 9.81 13.15 14.24
C HIS A 227 8.34 13.60 14.33
N PHE A 228 7.49 12.76 14.91
CA PHE A 228 6.07 13.06 15.13
C PHE A 228 5.63 12.61 16.52
N ASP A 229 4.59 13.27 17.05
CA ASP A 229 4.14 13.06 18.43
C ASP A 229 3.31 11.78 18.56
N ASP A 230 3.98 10.67 18.88
CA ASP A 230 3.37 9.38 19.19
C ASP A 230 4.32 8.56 20.06
N SER A 231 3.80 7.85 21.06
CA SER A 231 4.62 7.03 21.97
C SER A 231 5.36 5.88 21.26
N ARG A 232 4.89 5.48 20.08
CA ARG A 232 5.51 4.45 19.23
C ARG A 232 6.53 5.03 18.26
N ALA A 233 6.56 6.35 18.04
CA ALA A 233 7.48 6.99 17.11
C ALA A 233 8.94 6.71 17.49
N THR A 234 9.81 6.59 16.50
CA THR A 234 11.26 6.54 16.75
C THR A 234 11.66 7.82 17.50
N ASP A 235 12.51 7.64 18.53
CA ASP A 235 12.91 8.75 19.40
C ASP A 235 13.59 9.85 18.59
N GLU A 236 13.25 11.11 18.86
CA GLU A 236 13.75 12.26 18.12
C GLU A 236 15.30 12.32 18.12
N SER A 237 15.92 11.97 19.25
CA SER A 237 17.39 11.92 19.37
C SER A 237 18.01 10.91 18.42
N VAL A 238 17.38 9.74 18.26
CA VAL A 238 17.82 8.70 17.32
C VAL A 238 17.71 9.21 15.89
N LEU A 239 16.57 9.82 15.51
CA LEU A 239 16.38 10.37 14.16
C LEU A 239 17.40 11.48 13.82
N LYS A 240 17.71 12.36 14.78
CA LYS A 240 18.75 13.40 14.61
C LYS A 240 20.15 12.81 14.45
N GLU A 241 20.47 11.77 15.23
CA GLU A 241 21.75 11.07 15.12
C GLU A 241 21.88 10.30 13.79
N THR A 242 20.82 9.61 13.38
CA THR A 242 20.71 8.95 12.07
C THR A 242 20.88 9.96 10.94
N ALA A 243 20.20 11.10 11.00
CA ALA A 243 20.35 12.17 10.01
C ALA A 243 21.82 12.62 9.89
N LYS A 244 22.46 12.89 11.04
CA LYS A 244 23.85 13.35 11.08
C LYS A 244 24.83 12.30 10.56
N SER A 245 24.66 11.04 10.94
CA SER A 245 25.56 9.95 10.55
C SER A 245 25.47 9.61 9.06
N ARG A 246 24.29 9.75 8.46
CA ARG A 246 24.03 9.52 7.03
C ARG A 246 24.12 10.79 6.17
N ASN A 247 24.47 11.95 6.76
CA ASN A 247 24.49 13.24 6.08
C ASN A 247 23.14 13.61 5.42
N LEU A 248 22.04 13.26 6.09
CA LEU A 248 20.67 13.60 5.70
C LEU A 248 20.19 14.87 6.42
N ASN A 249 19.14 15.49 5.88
CA ASN A 249 18.48 16.60 6.54
C ASN A 249 17.60 16.09 7.69
N TYR A 250 17.55 16.86 8.78
CA TYR A 250 16.52 16.72 9.82
C TYR A 250 15.69 18.00 9.87
N GLN A 251 14.37 17.87 9.81
CA GLN A 251 13.44 19.00 9.89
C GLN A 251 12.14 18.59 10.58
N SER A 252 11.50 19.54 11.28
CA SER A 252 10.11 19.40 11.72
C SER A 252 9.19 19.20 10.50
N TRP A 253 8.24 18.28 10.59
CA TRP A 253 7.35 18.01 9.45
C TRP A 253 6.41 19.18 9.16
N GLN A 254 6.03 19.96 10.17
CA GLN A 254 5.25 21.18 10.00
C GLN A 254 6.03 22.23 9.22
N ASP A 255 7.30 22.47 9.60
CA ASP A 255 8.16 23.43 8.91
C ASP A 255 8.44 23.00 7.48
N PHE A 256 8.66 21.69 7.26
CA PHE A 256 8.81 21.13 5.92
C PHE A 256 7.57 21.43 5.07
N LEU A 257 6.37 21.13 5.58
CA LEU A 257 5.12 21.41 4.87
C LEU A 257 4.93 22.91 4.61
N GLU A 258 5.17 23.77 5.60
CA GLU A 258 5.02 25.21 5.47
C GLU A 258 5.95 25.79 4.41
N GLN A 259 7.22 25.40 4.44
CA GLN A 259 8.21 25.83 3.45
C GLN A 259 7.83 25.34 2.06
N LYS A 260 7.55 24.04 1.92
CA LYS A 260 7.39 23.38 0.63
C LYS A 260 6.04 23.62 -0.04
N LEU A 261 5.00 23.94 0.72
CA LEU A 261 3.69 24.32 0.17
C LEU A 261 3.62 25.79 -0.25
N THR A 262 4.51 26.65 0.25
CA THR A 262 4.52 28.09 -0.06
C THR A 262 5.60 28.50 -1.03
N ASP A 263 6.60 27.64 -1.26
CA ASP A 263 7.63 27.87 -2.25
C ASP A 263 7.05 27.79 -3.67
N LYS A 264 6.98 28.95 -4.33
CA LYS A 264 6.52 29.07 -5.72
C LYS A 264 7.68 29.13 -6.72
N ASN A 265 8.92 29.09 -6.25
CA ASN A 265 10.11 29.23 -7.08
C ASN A 265 10.72 27.86 -7.39
N GLU A 266 9.92 26.97 -7.96
CA GLU A 266 10.42 25.68 -8.41
C GLU A 266 10.97 25.79 -9.84
N GLU A 267 12.29 25.69 -9.97
CA GLU A 267 12.96 25.60 -11.28
C GLU A 267 12.79 24.22 -11.93
N LYS A 268 12.50 23.19 -11.12
CA LYS A 268 12.31 21.80 -11.55
C LYS A 268 10.91 21.30 -11.22
N GLN A 269 10.41 20.39 -12.05
CA GLN A 269 9.20 19.64 -11.77
C GLN A 269 9.43 18.77 -10.52
N THR A 270 8.79 19.10 -9.40
CA THR A 270 9.05 18.46 -8.10
C THR A 270 7.86 17.65 -7.62
N VAL A 271 8.12 16.48 -7.07
CA VAL A 271 7.15 15.66 -6.34
C VAL A 271 7.57 15.56 -4.88
N ARG A 272 6.65 15.84 -3.97
CA ARG A 272 6.87 15.69 -2.52
C ARG A 272 6.18 14.44 -2.02
N ILE A 273 6.91 13.63 -1.27
CA ILE A 273 6.40 12.38 -0.73
C ILE A 273 6.56 12.42 0.78
N ILE A 274 5.45 12.23 1.50
CA ILE A 274 5.45 12.03 2.94
C ILE A 274 5.17 10.57 3.22
N THR A 275 6.08 9.89 3.91
CA THR A 275 6.00 8.43 4.08
C THR A 275 6.64 7.91 5.38
N GLY A 276 6.54 6.60 5.61
CA GLY A 276 7.24 5.89 6.68
C GLY A 276 6.36 5.40 7.85
N SER A 277 5.15 5.95 8.04
CA SER A 277 4.23 5.51 9.11
C SER A 277 2.80 5.97 8.87
N LEU A 278 1.82 5.05 8.97
CA LEU A 278 0.40 5.41 8.90
C LEU A 278 -0.05 6.30 10.06
N TYR A 279 0.55 6.17 11.25
CA TYR A 279 0.27 7.05 12.39
C TYR A 279 0.73 8.48 12.11
N PHE A 280 1.90 8.62 11.50
CA PHE A 280 2.43 9.90 11.07
C PHE A 280 1.55 10.52 9.98
N LEU A 281 1.18 9.74 8.96
CA LEU A 281 0.28 10.22 7.90
C LEU A 281 -1.07 10.67 8.43
N SER A 282 -1.61 10.03 9.47
CA SER A 282 -2.86 10.48 10.09
C SER A 282 -2.75 11.91 10.63
N GLN A 283 -1.61 12.29 11.24
CA GLN A 283 -1.38 13.64 11.76
C GLN A 283 -1.18 14.64 10.61
N VAL A 284 -0.34 14.30 9.64
CA VAL A 284 -0.06 15.14 8.47
C VAL A 284 -1.34 15.40 7.68
N ARG A 285 -2.14 14.37 7.44
CA ARG A 285 -3.40 14.48 6.70
C ARG A 285 -4.41 15.34 7.44
N ALA A 286 -4.56 15.17 8.76
CA ALA A 286 -5.44 16.02 9.56
C ALA A 286 -5.03 17.50 9.46
N TYR A 287 -3.74 17.79 9.64
CA TYR A 287 -3.17 19.13 9.52
C TYR A 287 -3.45 19.76 8.14
N LEU A 288 -3.25 19.00 7.05
CA LEU A 288 -3.52 19.50 5.70
C LEU A 288 -5.01 19.78 5.44
N MET A 289 -5.91 18.96 6.01
CA MET A 289 -7.35 19.15 5.85
C MET A 289 -7.88 20.33 6.66
N GLU A 290 -7.39 20.54 7.88
CA GLU A 290 -7.70 21.73 8.69
C GLU A 290 -7.26 23.00 7.97
N ARG A 291 -6.04 23.02 7.43
CA ARG A 291 -5.50 24.16 6.68
C ARG A 291 -6.29 24.48 5.41
N LYS A 292 -6.83 23.46 4.72
CA LYS A 292 -7.73 23.67 3.56
C LYS A 292 -9.03 24.36 3.97
N ASN A 293 -9.58 24.00 5.13
CA ASN A 293 -10.81 24.60 5.64
C ASN A 293 -10.60 26.05 6.09
N GLU A 294 -9.45 26.35 6.71
CA GLU A 294 -9.09 27.72 7.15
C GLU A 294 -8.80 28.66 5.98
N ASN A 295 -8.20 28.14 4.90
CA ASN A 295 -7.85 28.92 3.71
C ASN A 295 -9.02 29.10 2.71
N GLY A 296 -10.22 28.62 3.01
CA GLY A 296 -11.43 28.94 2.25
C GLY A 296 -11.38 28.56 0.78
N TYR A 297 -11.11 27.29 0.46
CA TYR A 297 -11.47 26.74 -0.86
C TYR A 297 -12.82 26.04 -0.74
N THR A 298 -13.89 26.77 -1.04
CA THR A 298 -15.17 26.16 -1.44
C THR A 298 -14.92 25.27 -2.64
N LYS A 299 -15.40 24.01 -2.56
CA LYS A 299 -15.52 23.11 -3.70
C LYS A 299 -16.16 23.87 -4.87
N ASP A 300 -15.46 23.95 -5.98
CA ASP A 300 -16.04 24.05 -7.33
C ASP A 300 -15.68 22.75 -8.07
#